data_AF-A0A358MA48-F1
#
_entry.id   AF-A0A358MA48-F1
#
_cell.length_a   1.000
_cell.length_b   1.000
_cell.length_c   1.000
_cell.angle_alpha   90.00
_cell.angle_beta   90.00
_cell.angle_gamma   90.00
#
_symmetry.space_group_name_H-M   'P 1'
#
loop_
_entity.id
_entity.type
_entity.pdbx_description
1 polymer ?
#
loop_
_entity_poly.entity_id
_entity_poly.type
_entity_poly.pdbx_seq_one_letter_code
_entity_poly.pdbx_strand_id
1 'polypeptide(L)' 'MSSADIAFINTCKEILENGTWVKDEGVRPKWEDGTPAYTKKKFGIVNR' A
#
# COMPACT_ATOMS: atom_id res chain seq x y z
N MET A 1 16.79 2.05 -16.05
CA MET A 1 16.17 1.85 -14.72
C MET A 1 17.03 0.88 -13.96
N SER A 2 17.38 1.20 -12.72
CA SER A 2 18.13 0.29 -11.85
C SER A 2 17.27 -0.90 -11.43
N SER A 3 17.91 -1.96 -10.91
CA SER A 3 17.19 -3.10 -10.33
C SER A 3 16.28 -2.69 -9.17
N ALA A 4 16.70 -1.70 -8.38
CA ALA A 4 15.90 -1.14 -7.30
C ALA A 4 14.64 -0.42 -7.82
N ASP A 5 14.75 0.35 -8.90
CA ASP A 5 13.60 1.05 -9.50
C ASP A 5 12.54 0.06 -9.98
N ILE A 6 12.97 -1.01 -10.66
CA ILE A 6 12.08 -2.05 -11.17
C ILE A 6 11.38 -2.78 -10.01
N ALA A 7 12.14 -3.15 -8.97
CA ALA A 7 11.61 -3.79 -7.78
C ALA A 7 10.57 -2.92 -7.06
N PHE A 8 10.84 -1.61 -6.93
CA PHE A 8 9.93 -0.65 -6.33
C PHE A 8 8.63 -0.53 -7.14
N ILE A 9 8.74 -0.34 -8.46
CA ILE A 9 7.58 -0.22 -9.36
C ILE A 9 6.71 -1.48 -9.30
N ASN A 10 7.33 -2.66 -9.33
CA ASN A 10 6.60 -3.93 -9.25
C ASN A 10 5.91 -4.11 -7.89
N THR A 11 6.59 -3.72 -6.80
CA THR A 11 6.00 -3.72 -5.45
C THR A 11 4.78 -2.82 -5.37
N CYS A 12 4.85 -1.59 -5.91
CA CYS A 12 3.72 -0.67 -5.96
C CYS A 12 2.55 -1.25 -6.74
N LYS A 13 2.80 -1.78 -7.94
CA LYS A 13 1.75 -2.43 -8.76
C LYS A 13 1.08 -3.57 -8.00
N GLU A 14 1.88 -4.42 -7.36
CA GLU A 14 1.37 -5.58 -6.63
C GLU A 14 0.53 -5.20 -5.40
N ILE A 15 0.87 -4.11 -4.70
CA ILE A 15 0.03 -3.54 -3.64
C ILE A 15 -1.29 -3.02 -4.22
N LEU A 16 -1.24 -2.30 -5.34
CA LEU A 16 -2.41 -1.68 -5.98
C LEU A 16 -3.36 -2.71 -6.59
N GLU A 17 -2.86 -3.81 -7.15
CA GLU A 17 -3.66 -4.87 -7.74
C GLU A 17 -4.12 -5.85 -6.65
N ASN A 18 -3.17 -6.46 -5.94
CA ASN A 18 -3.39 -7.64 -5.10
C ASN A 18 -3.25 -7.38 -3.59
N GLY A 19 -3.11 -6.13 -3.16
CA GLY A 19 -3.05 -5.78 -1.73
C GLY A 19 -4.41 -5.92 -1.01
N THR A 20 -4.36 -5.94 0.32
CA THR A 20 -5.54 -5.98 1.19
C THR A 20 -5.84 -4.59 1.73
N TRP A 21 -7.11 -4.18 1.66
CA TRP A 21 -7.57 -2.92 2.23
C TRP A 21 -7.71 -3.02 3.75
N VAL A 22 -7.20 -2.01 4.45
CA VAL A 22 -7.47 -1.80 5.87
C VAL A 22 -8.55 -0.74 5.99
N LYS A 23 -9.79 -1.19 6.22
CA LYS A 23 -10.99 -0.34 6.34
C LYS A 23 -11.73 -0.49 7.66
N ASP A 24 -11.32 -1.44 8.51
CA ASP A 24 -12.06 -1.76 9.72
C ASP A 24 -12.17 -0.57 10.69
N GLU A 25 -13.31 -0.53 11.37
CA GLU A 25 -13.82 0.59 12.15
C GLU A 25 -12.90 0.94 13.33
N GLY A 26 -11.91 1.78 13.04
CA GLY A 26 -10.92 2.23 14.02
C GLY A 26 -9.73 2.96 13.41
N VAL A 27 -9.80 3.32 12.12
CA VAL A 27 -8.75 4.09 11.45
C VAL A 27 -8.70 5.49 12.05
N ARG A 28 -7.73 5.70 12.95
CA ARG A 28 -7.48 6.98 13.62
C ARG A 28 -6.98 8.07 12.67
N PRO A 29 -6.09 7.79 11.70
CA PRO A 29 -5.68 8.79 10.73
C PRO A 29 -6.86 9.23 9.86
N LYS A 30 -7.02 10.54 9.71
CA LYS A 30 -8.06 11.16 8.88
C LYS A 30 -7.41 12.18 7.96
N TRP A 31 -8.03 12.41 6.80
CA TRP A 31 -7.69 13.49 5.90
C TRP A 31 -8.19 14.84 6.45
N GLU A 32 -7.77 15.94 5.83
CA GLU A 32 -8.20 17.30 6.22
C GLU A 32 -9.73 17.48 6.12
N ASP A 33 -10.39 16.70 5.25
CA ASP A 33 -11.85 16.66 5.11
C ASP A 33 -12.56 15.77 6.16
N GLY A 34 -11.81 15.16 7.08
CA GLY A 34 -12.33 14.30 8.15
C GLY A 34 -12.61 12.85 7.73
N THR A 35 -12.44 12.49 6.45
CA THR A 35 -12.60 11.10 6.00
C THR A 35 -11.45 10.21 6.50
N PRO A 36 -11.69 8.95 6.88
CA PRO A 36 -10.61 8.07 7.36
C PRO A 36 -9.58 7.78 6.27
N ALA A 37 -8.29 7.87 6.61
CA ALA A 37 -7.20 7.61 5.68
C ALA A 37 -6.92 6.11 5.57
N TYR A 38 -7.68 5.43 4.72
CA TYR A 38 -7.52 4.01 4.44
C TYR A 38 -6.21 3.70 3.71
N THR A 39 -5.68 2.49 3.95
CA THR A 39 -4.46 2.02 3.29
C THR A 39 -4.70 0.67 2.62
N LYS A 40 -3.97 0.41 1.54
CA LYS A 40 -3.86 -0.90 0.91
C LYS A 40 -2.44 -1.41 1.14
N LYS A 41 -2.29 -2.63 1.65
CA LYS A 41 -0.97 -3.20 1.99
C LYS A 41 -0.84 -4.65 1.57
N LYS A 42 0.39 -5.10 1.40
CA LYS A 42 0.72 -6.51 1.17
C LYS A 42 1.90 -6.92 2.03
N PHE A 43 1.80 -8.11 2.61
CA PHE A 43 2.77 -8.63 3.56
C PHE A 43 3.75 -9.59 2.86
N GLY A 44 4.99 -9.64 3.35
CA GLY A 44 5.98 -10.64 2.94
C GLY A 44 6.58 -10.44 1.54
N ILE A 45 6.66 -9.21 1.02
CA ILE A 45 7.31 -8.94 -0.26
C ILE A 45 8.83 -9.06 -0.11
N VAL A 46 9.47 -9.85 -0.98
CA VAL A 46 10.92 -10.02 -1.05
C VAL A 46 11.36 -9.77 -2.49
N ASN A 47 12.24 -8.78 -2.68
CA ASN A 47 12.87 -8.49 -3.97
C ASN A 47 14.29 -9.08 -3.95
N ARG A 48 14.60 -10.00 -4.86
CA ARG A 48 15.91 -10.65 -5.02
C ARG A 48 16.47 -10.38 -6.41
#